data_AF-W7KEY0-F1
#
_entry.id   AF-W7KEY0-F1
#
_cell.length_a   1.000
_cell.length_b   1.000
_cell.length_c   1.000
_cell.angle_alpha   90.00
_cell.angle_beta   90.00
_cell.angle_gamma   90.00
#
_symmetry.space_group_name_H-M   'P 1'
#
loop_
_entity.id
_entity.type
_entity.pdbx_description
1 polymer ?
#
loop_
_entity_poly.entity_id
_entity_poly.type
_entity_poly.pdbx_seq_one_letter_code
_entity_poly.pdbx_strand_id
1 'polypeptide(L)'
;MINCNRVNKKSILEAIEDFVLHIFSWFLDINVDIFKNNADKKYSIKLFDKKLINLCRTVSVVELVNEIIMKDKNCTQREIYYKFYNIFREQNQANKHIKDVCNILGYERSSLNIHASEKGCIAGLLILKKGYEILNLSEHENGIMINEFLLNVDKIESMANYIIVVEKYSVYQKLCENKIWNILPSILITGKGFPDLSTRKIICELMHTFQLECVYVGDFDPHGIKIYLNYKEGIKSNDKNNLYACKNMKWIGMCSNDIVFFPKESLISLTKKEKNILQNLKNNKKFLSTSQLKNEIIQMDRINYKFEIEAVLDAIVTDVNKLGFFAQAGPLKIFISRTAIPKYFEYSEDLHYPCFSSGDYNIKPQTTVRIKLQGIRYDLSNMFAIATINNEYLGCIESNILQVM
;
A
#
# COMPACT_ATOMS: atom_id res chain seq x y z
N MET A 1 51.45 20.07 -53.73
CA MET A 1 50.50 18.98 -53.39
C MET A 1 50.48 18.85 -51.87
N ILE A 2 49.73 19.66 -51.12
CA ILE A 2 48.28 19.53 -50.86
C ILE A 2 47.83 18.06 -50.91
N ASN A 3 48.01 17.35 -49.79
CA ASN A 3 46.97 16.47 -49.23
C ASN A 3 47.26 16.12 -47.77
N CYS A 4 46.83 17.01 -46.87
CA CYS A 4 46.40 16.65 -45.52
C CYS A 4 45.08 17.37 -45.27
N ASN A 5 44.02 16.85 -45.89
CA ASN A 5 42.68 17.13 -45.42
C ASN A 5 42.36 16.12 -44.32
N ARG A 6 42.10 16.62 -43.10
CA ARG A 6 41.02 16.21 -42.17
C ARG A 6 41.46 16.09 -40.70
N VAL A 7 41.42 17.22 -40.03
CA VAL A 7 40.79 17.23 -38.72
C VAL A 7 39.29 16.89 -38.91
N ASN A 8 38.80 15.79 -38.32
CA ASN A 8 37.39 15.63 -37.96
C ASN A 8 37.22 15.86 -36.46
N LYS A 9 37.74 16.99 -35.97
CA LYS A 9 37.40 17.60 -34.68
C LYS A 9 35.93 18.11 -34.69
N LYS A 10 35.00 17.31 -35.23
CA LYS A 10 33.55 17.28 -34.97
C LYS A 10 33.30 16.43 -33.72
N SER A 11 33.88 15.25 -33.75
CA SER A 11 34.42 14.69 -32.54
C SER A 11 35.32 15.71 -31.82
N ILE A 12 35.66 15.34 -30.61
CA ILE A 12 36.72 15.94 -29.82
C ILE A 12 36.24 17.16 -29.06
N LEU A 13 35.60 18.13 -29.69
CA LEU A 13 35.14 19.35 -28.99
C LEU A 13 33.67 19.83 -29.31
N GLU A 14 32.80 19.03 -29.98
CA GLU A 14 31.34 18.91 -29.66
C GLU A 14 30.91 17.99 -28.48
N ALA A 15 31.65 16.98 -28.10
CA ALA A 15 33.00 17.18 -27.71
C ALA A 15 32.98 18.14 -26.56
N ILE A 16 33.17 17.51 -25.41
CA ILE A 16 33.57 18.14 -24.19
C ILE A 16 32.70 19.36 -24.10
N GLU A 17 31.40 19.21 -24.05
CA GLU A 17 30.40 18.13 -24.23
C GLU A 17 29.14 18.87 -23.83
N ASP A 18 29.00 19.96 -24.58
CA ASP A 18 28.39 21.18 -24.17
C ASP A 18 28.09 21.22 -22.68
N PHE A 19 29.14 21.57 -21.92
CA PHE A 19 30.34 20.76 -21.63
C PHE A 19 30.32 20.46 -20.19
N VAL A 20 29.32 19.68 -19.88
CA VAL A 20 28.81 19.68 -18.54
C VAL A 20 28.25 21.11 -18.28
N LEU A 21 28.87 22.25 -18.72
CA LEU A 21 28.41 23.55 -19.23
C LEU A 21 27.15 23.37 -20.08
N HIS A 22 26.03 23.10 -19.47
CA HIS A 22 25.59 24.23 -18.70
C HIS A 22 25.56 23.87 -17.19
N ILE A 23 26.78 23.50 -16.69
CA ILE A 23 27.27 22.70 -15.53
C ILE A 23 26.84 23.14 -14.19
N PHE A 24 26.72 24.43 -14.11
CA PHE A 24 26.21 25.10 -12.96
C PHE A 24 25.08 26.01 -13.39
N SER A 25 24.79 26.03 -14.69
CA SER A 25 24.47 27.27 -15.38
C SER A 25 23.26 27.88 -14.80
N TRP A 26 22.37 27.07 -14.26
CA TRP A 26 21.39 27.65 -13.41
C TRP A 26 21.42 27.06 -12.00
N PHE A 27 21.46 25.74 -11.72
CA PHE A 27 21.40 25.17 -10.34
C PHE A 27 20.27 25.72 -9.43
N LEU A 28 19.45 26.69 -9.89
CA LEU A 28 18.72 27.76 -9.18
C LEU A 28 17.77 28.48 -10.18
N ASP A 29 16.88 27.71 -10.83
CA ASP A 29 15.85 28.05 -11.86
C ASP A 29 16.23 28.13 -13.36
N ILE A 30 15.81 27.10 -14.13
CA ILE A 30 16.27 26.68 -15.49
C ILE A 30 15.18 26.80 -16.56
N ASN A 31 15.52 26.98 -17.85
CA ASN A 31 14.73 26.37 -18.96
C ASN A 31 15.59 25.95 -20.17
N VAL A 32 15.58 24.64 -20.47
CA VAL A 32 16.49 23.96 -21.43
C VAL A 32 15.89 23.94 -22.84
N ASP A 33 16.66 24.33 -23.87
CA ASP A 33 16.70 23.51 -25.09
C ASP A 33 17.93 23.79 -25.97
N ILE A 34 18.89 22.85 -25.95
CA ILE A 34 20.10 22.91 -26.77
C ILE A 34 20.15 21.68 -27.68
N PHE A 35 19.30 21.72 -28.72
CA PHE A 35 19.50 21.08 -30.02
C PHE A 35 18.76 19.76 -30.30
N LYS A 36 17.46 19.89 -30.58
CA LYS A 36 16.76 19.12 -31.62
C LYS A 36 17.06 19.76 -32.99
N ASN A 37 17.23 19.05 -34.12
CA ASN A 37 16.54 17.82 -34.55
C ASN A 37 17.45 16.84 -35.33
N ASN A 38 17.57 15.59 -34.85
CA ASN A 38 17.22 14.35 -35.57
C ASN A 38 17.61 13.09 -34.77
N ALA A 39 16.89 11.99 -35.04
CA ALA A 39 16.42 10.95 -34.11
C ALA A 39 17.40 9.83 -33.67
N ASP A 40 18.71 9.94 -33.93
CA ASP A 40 19.66 8.86 -33.62
C ASP A 40 20.90 9.35 -32.86
N LYS A 41 20.72 9.88 -31.64
CA LYS A 41 21.85 10.22 -30.74
C LYS A 41 22.03 9.14 -29.66
N LYS A 42 23.13 8.37 -29.71
CA LYS A 42 23.59 7.44 -28.66
C LYS A 42 24.72 8.08 -27.84
N TYR A 43 24.47 8.32 -26.55
CA TYR A 43 25.43 8.92 -25.62
C TYR A 43 26.41 7.89 -25.02
N SER A 44 27.65 8.32 -24.77
CA SER A 44 28.73 7.52 -24.18
C SER A 44 28.64 7.48 -22.64
N ILE A 45 28.55 6.28 -22.07
CA ILE A 45 28.35 6.04 -20.63
C ILE A 45 29.55 6.45 -19.74
N LYS A 46 30.71 6.80 -20.32
CA LYS A 46 31.96 6.99 -19.57
C LYS A 46 32.19 8.39 -18.98
N LEU A 47 31.48 9.44 -19.40
CA LEU A 47 31.70 10.82 -18.91
C LEU A 47 30.74 11.21 -17.77
N PHE A 48 29.52 10.68 -17.77
CA PHE A 48 28.57 10.79 -16.66
C PHE A 48 28.80 9.67 -15.63
N ASP A 49 29.87 9.79 -14.84
CA ASP A 49 30.06 8.91 -13.70
C ASP A 49 28.86 9.03 -12.74
N LYS A 50 28.46 7.92 -12.10
CA LYS A 50 27.36 7.88 -11.12
C LYS A 50 27.51 8.95 -10.04
N LYS A 51 28.74 9.38 -9.74
CA LYS A 51 29.07 10.42 -8.77
C LYS A 51 28.55 11.81 -9.16
N LEU A 52 28.73 12.23 -10.42
CA LEU A 52 28.27 13.53 -10.90
C LEU A 52 26.74 13.64 -10.85
N ILE A 53 26.05 12.59 -11.32
CA ILE A 53 24.57 12.55 -11.29
C ILE A 53 24.05 12.61 -9.84
N ASN A 54 24.73 11.95 -8.90
CA ASN A 54 24.34 11.99 -7.49
C ASN A 54 24.58 13.36 -6.86
N LEU A 55 25.66 14.05 -7.22
CA LEU A 55 25.93 15.40 -6.75
C LEU A 55 24.84 16.37 -7.21
N CYS A 56 24.47 16.35 -8.50
CA CYS A 56 23.42 17.21 -9.04
C CYS A 56 22.08 17.02 -8.31
N ARG A 57 21.68 15.76 -8.10
CA ARG A 57 20.46 15.43 -7.35
C ARG A 57 20.46 15.99 -5.93
N THR A 58 21.59 15.88 -5.23
CA THR A 58 21.72 16.38 -3.86
C THR A 58 21.61 17.90 -3.84
N VAL A 59 22.31 18.61 -4.73
CA VAL A 59 22.30 20.08 -4.75
C VAL A 59 20.92 20.63 -5.18
N SER A 60 20.22 20.02 -6.14
CA SER A 60 18.83 20.42 -6.48
C SER A 60 17.86 20.28 -5.30
N VAL A 61 18.08 19.30 -4.42
CA VAL A 61 17.29 19.19 -3.18
C VAL A 61 17.65 20.30 -2.19
N VAL A 62 18.93 20.66 -2.05
CA VAL A 62 19.37 21.78 -1.18
C VAL A 62 18.81 23.12 -1.67
N GLU A 63 18.87 23.38 -2.97
CA GLU A 63 18.28 24.53 -3.64
C GLU A 63 16.80 24.68 -3.27
N LEU A 64 16.03 23.61 -3.46
CA LEU A 64 14.61 23.59 -3.13
C LEU A 64 14.37 23.82 -1.64
N VAL A 65 15.15 23.19 -0.76
CA VAL A 65 15.06 23.42 0.70
C VAL A 65 15.27 24.89 1.02
N ASN A 66 16.26 25.55 0.43
CA ASN A 66 16.51 26.97 0.63
C ASN A 66 15.31 27.83 0.17
N GLU A 67 14.73 27.53 -0.99
CA GLU A 67 13.51 28.23 -1.44
C GLU A 67 12.32 28.06 -0.49
N ILE A 68 12.09 26.83 -0.02
CA ILE A 68 11.00 26.48 0.88
C ILE A 68 11.12 27.26 2.19
N ILE A 69 12.32 27.29 2.77
CA ILE A 69 12.59 28.00 4.03
C ILE A 69 12.47 29.53 3.85
N MET A 70 13.05 30.09 2.77
CA MET A 70 12.97 31.54 2.51
C MET A 70 11.55 32.03 2.28
N LYS A 71 10.69 31.18 1.70
CA LYS A 71 9.28 31.49 1.40
C LYS A 71 8.32 31.06 2.53
N ASP A 72 8.83 30.48 3.62
CA ASP A 72 8.07 29.84 4.70
C ASP A 72 6.94 28.93 4.19
N LYS A 73 7.27 28.08 3.22
CA LYS A 73 6.33 27.11 2.63
C LYS A 73 6.59 25.72 3.18
N ASN A 74 5.62 24.83 3.02
CA ASN A 74 5.76 23.40 3.24
C ASN A 74 5.80 22.67 1.89
N CYS A 75 6.56 21.57 1.80
CA CYS A 75 6.63 20.74 0.60
C CYS A 75 6.59 19.26 0.95
N THR A 76 5.89 18.46 0.14
CA THR A 76 5.88 16.99 0.32
C THR A 76 6.98 16.30 -0.46
N GLN A 77 7.48 15.15 0.03
CA GLN A 77 8.49 14.37 -0.72
C GLN A 77 8.05 14.00 -2.15
N ARG A 78 6.74 13.82 -2.37
CA ARG A 78 6.17 13.56 -3.69
C ARG A 78 6.23 14.80 -4.57
N GLU A 79 5.93 15.98 -4.05
CA GLU A 79 6.12 17.24 -4.78
C GLU A 79 7.57 17.43 -5.20
N ILE A 80 8.54 17.12 -4.32
CA ILE A 80 9.97 17.18 -4.67
C ILE A 80 10.27 16.24 -5.86
N TYR A 81 9.74 15.01 -5.82
CA TYR A 81 9.90 14.07 -6.93
C TYR A 81 9.24 14.57 -8.22
N TYR A 82 8.04 15.15 -8.16
CA TYR A 82 7.35 15.70 -9.32
C TYR A 82 8.02 16.97 -9.87
N LYS A 83 8.52 17.86 -9.02
CA LYS A 83 9.28 19.06 -9.43
C LYS A 83 10.55 18.67 -10.18
N PHE A 84 11.16 17.54 -9.79
CA PHE A 84 12.40 17.04 -10.36
C PHE A 84 12.25 15.68 -11.07
N TYR A 85 11.10 15.42 -11.72
CA TYR A 85 10.82 14.13 -12.37
C TYR A 85 11.80 13.80 -13.51
N ASN A 86 12.39 14.84 -14.12
CA ASN A 86 13.43 14.72 -15.14
C ASN A 86 14.78 14.24 -14.56
N ILE A 87 15.02 14.44 -13.26
CA ILE A 87 16.29 14.14 -12.58
C ILE A 87 16.19 12.84 -11.76
N PHE A 88 15.02 12.60 -11.15
CA PHE A 88 14.71 11.40 -10.39
C PHE A 88 13.88 10.42 -11.21
N ARG A 89 14.43 9.23 -11.48
CA ARG A 89 13.68 8.17 -12.18
C ARG A 89 12.63 7.53 -11.27
N GLU A 90 12.92 7.44 -9.98
CA GLU A 90 12.07 6.78 -8.99
C GLU A 90 11.98 7.63 -7.71
N GLN A 91 10.82 7.62 -7.05
CA GLN A 91 10.61 8.30 -5.76
C GLN A 91 11.64 7.90 -4.69
N ASN A 92 12.04 6.62 -4.67
CA ASN A 92 13.04 6.11 -3.73
C ASN A 92 14.39 6.80 -3.88
N GLN A 93 14.74 7.20 -5.10
CA GLN A 93 15.97 7.95 -5.37
C GLN A 93 15.88 9.36 -4.78
N ALA A 94 14.78 10.09 -5.02
CA ALA A 94 14.54 11.40 -4.42
C ALA A 94 14.61 11.33 -2.88
N ASN A 95 13.95 10.34 -2.30
CA ASN A 95 13.94 10.13 -0.84
C ASN A 95 15.35 9.89 -0.27
N LYS A 96 16.22 9.18 -1.00
CA LYS A 96 17.62 8.97 -0.60
C LYS A 96 18.39 10.28 -0.56
N HIS A 97 18.27 11.10 -1.61
CA HIS A 97 18.96 12.39 -1.66
C HIS A 97 18.42 13.38 -0.62
N ILE A 98 17.11 13.40 -0.35
CA ILE A 98 16.54 14.18 0.77
C ILE A 98 17.17 13.77 2.09
N LYS A 99 17.34 12.46 2.33
CA LYS A 99 17.99 11.97 3.54
C LYS A 99 19.46 12.38 3.62
N ASP A 100 20.19 12.31 2.50
CA ASP A 100 21.59 12.74 2.43
C ASP A 100 21.71 14.25 2.75
N VAL A 101 20.81 15.09 2.22
CA VAL A 101 20.75 16.52 2.54
C VAL A 101 20.47 16.76 4.02
N CYS A 102 19.49 16.06 4.61
CA CYS A 102 19.21 16.15 6.05
C CYS A 102 20.47 15.82 6.89
N ASN A 103 21.18 14.75 6.53
CA ASN A 103 22.39 14.33 7.22
C ASN A 103 23.52 15.36 7.08
N ILE A 104 23.68 15.96 5.90
CA ILE A 104 24.71 16.97 5.62
C ILE A 104 24.45 18.25 6.41
N LEU A 105 23.19 18.72 6.41
CA LEU A 105 22.80 19.95 7.10
C LEU A 105 22.67 19.78 8.61
N GLY A 106 22.56 18.54 9.10
CA GLY A 106 22.39 18.23 10.51
C GLY A 106 20.97 18.50 11.04
N TYR A 107 20.00 18.72 10.17
CA TYR A 107 18.59 18.97 10.53
C TYR A 107 17.69 17.80 10.16
N GLU A 108 16.65 17.59 10.96
CA GLU A 108 15.60 16.64 10.61
C GLU A 108 14.75 17.18 9.44
N ARG A 109 14.17 16.26 8.67
CA ARG A 109 13.38 16.59 7.47
C ARG A 109 12.23 17.57 7.76
N SER A 110 11.58 17.44 8.92
CA SER A 110 10.52 18.34 9.37
C SER A 110 11.02 19.76 9.66
N SER A 111 12.26 19.92 10.13
CA SER A 111 12.88 21.24 10.34
C SER A 111 13.23 21.94 9.03
N LEU A 112 13.24 21.21 7.92
CA LEU A 112 13.42 21.75 6.56
C LEU A 112 12.08 21.97 5.85
N ASN A 113 10.95 21.96 6.58
CA ASN A 113 9.58 22.05 6.06
C ASN A 113 9.24 20.99 4.99
N ILE A 114 9.95 19.84 5.02
CA ILE A 114 9.68 18.72 4.12
C ILE A 114 8.89 17.64 4.87
N HIS A 115 7.69 17.34 4.37
CA HIS A 115 6.78 16.40 5.00
C HIS A 115 6.49 15.19 4.10
N ALA A 116 6.02 14.10 4.70
CA ALA A 116 5.41 13.03 3.92
C ALA A 116 4.04 13.52 3.45
N SER A 117 3.60 13.14 2.26
CA SER A 117 2.24 13.45 1.81
C SER A 117 1.23 12.79 2.74
N GLU A 118 0.24 13.56 3.18
CA GLU A 118 -0.93 13.04 3.87
C GLU A 118 -1.69 12.12 2.92
N LYS A 119 -2.07 10.96 3.44
CA LYS A 119 -2.78 9.93 2.66
C LYS A 119 -3.76 9.14 3.51
N GLY A 120 -3.69 9.25 4.83
CA GLY A 120 -4.56 8.52 5.72
C GLY A 120 -6.03 8.90 5.56
N CYS A 121 -6.91 7.95 5.86
CA CYS A 121 -8.36 8.16 5.88
C CYS A 121 -8.94 7.71 7.22
N ILE A 122 -10.03 8.36 7.64
CA ILE A 122 -10.76 8.08 8.87
C ILE A 122 -12.28 8.04 8.61
N ALA A 123 -12.99 7.13 9.27
CA ALA A 123 -14.44 6.97 9.23
C ALA A 123 -14.97 6.37 10.53
N GLY A 124 -16.29 6.34 10.71
CA GLY A 124 -16.96 5.64 11.81
C GLY A 124 -17.50 6.57 12.90
N LEU A 125 -17.66 6.04 14.12
CA LEU A 125 -18.36 6.73 15.22
C LEU A 125 -17.50 7.82 15.84
N LEU A 126 -17.32 8.93 15.13
CA LEU A 126 -16.58 10.10 15.59
C LEU A 126 -17.24 11.37 15.03
N ILE A 127 -17.55 12.31 15.91
CA ILE A 127 -18.12 13.60 15.59
C ILE A 127 -17.08 14.66 15.95
N LEU A 128 -16.74 15.49 14.98
CA LEU A 128 -15.81 16.60 15.11
C LEU A 128 -16.59 17.92 15.08
N LYS A 129 -16.27 18.84 15.99
CA LYS A 129 -16.91 20.17 16.05
C LYS A 129 -15.85 21.26 15.95
N LYS A 130 -16.06 22.22 15.05
CA LYS A 130 -15.20 23.40 14.86
C LYS A 130 -16.05 24.64 14.61
N GLY A 131 -16.07 25.56 15.57
CA GLY A 131 -17.02 26.66 15.59
C GLY A 131 -18.46 26.16 15.54
N TYR A 132 -19.18 26.53 14.48
CA TYR A 132 -20.57 26.10 14.24
C TYR A 132 -20.67 24.86 13.35
N GLU A 133 -19.56 24.38 12.80
CA GLU A 133 -19.55 23.21 11.92
C GLU A 133 -19.47 21.92 12.74
N ILE A 134 -20.34 20.96 12.39
CA ILE A 134 -20.38 19.62 12.97
C ILE A 134 -20.16 18.63 11.83
N LEU A 135 -19.12 17.81 11.96
CA LEU A 135 -18.76 16.79 10.98
C LEU A 135 -18.92 15.40 11.62
N ASN A 136 -19.90 14.64 11.14
CA ASN A 136 -20.15 13.27 11.58
C ASN A 136 -19.49 12.26 10.62
N LEU A 137 -18.41 11.61 11.06
CA LEU A 137 -17.63 10.70 10.21
C LEU A 137 -18.34 9.39 9.85
N SER A 138 -19.44 9.07 10.51
CA SER A 138 -20.24 7.85 10.22
C SER A 138 -21.13 7.99 8.99
N GLU A 139 -21.35 9.23 8.52
CA GLU A 139 -22.17 9.54 7.34
C GLU A 139 -21.37 9.45 6.04
N HIS A 140 -20.04 9.38 6.12
CA HIS A 140 -19.15 9.33 4.96
C HIS A 140 -18.82 7.89 4.55
N GLU A 141 -19.46 7.40 3.49
CA GLU A 141 -19.36 6.00 3.01
C GLU A 141 -17.93 5.57 2.61
N ASN A 142 -17.07 6.51 2.22
CA ASN A 142 -15.68 6.25 1.85
C ASN A 142 -14.66 6.77 2.88
N GLY A 143 -15.14 7.30 4.01
CA GLY A 143 -14.35 8.06 4.96
C GLY A 143 -13.82 9.38 4.42
N ILE A 144 -13.09 10.10 5.26
CA ILE A 144 -12.50 11.41 4.97
C ILE A 144 -10.98 11.32 5.07
N MET A 145 -10.28 12.04 4.20
CA MET A 145 -8.83 12.16 4.28
C MET A 145 -8.44 12.93 5.55
N ILE A 146 -7.48 12.38 6.30
CA ILE A 146 -6.93 13.04 7.48
C ILE A 146 -6.07 14.20 7.00
N ASN A 147 -6.40 15.41 7.47
CA ASN A 147 -5.72 16.66 7.12
C ASN A 147 -5.62 17.57 8.36
N GLU A 148 -4.96 18.73 8.21
CA GLU A 148 -4.83 19.71 9.30
C GLU A 148 -6.17 20.20 9.87
N PHE A 149 -7.24 20.24 9.07
CA PHE A 149 -8.57 20.62 9.57
C PHE A 149 -9.09 19.61 10.60
N LEU A 150 -8.99 18.31 10.30
CA LEU A 150 -9.39 17.25 11.23
C LEU A 150 -8.52 17.20 12.49
N LEU A 151 -7.25 17.61 12.40
CA LEU A 151 -6.33 17.65 13.52
C LEU A 151 -6.53 18.85 14.46
N ASN A 152 -7.19 19.92 13.97
CA ASN A 152 -7.36 21.18 14.69
C ASN A 152 -8.85 21.49 14.85
N VAL A 153 -9.51 20.74 15.73
CA VAL A 153 -10.95 20.85 16.04
C VAL A 153 -11.14 21.28 17.49
N ASP A 154 -12.26 21.94 17.79
CA ASP A 154 -12.52 22.50 19.12
C ASP A 154 -13.01 21.44 20.09
N LYS A 155 -13.81 20.49 19.60
CA LYS A 155 -14.36 19.40 20.41
C LYS A 155 -14.52 18.12 19.59
N ILE A 156 -14.27 16.98 20.24
CA ILE A 156 -14.49 15.65 19.69
C ILE A 156 -15.46 14.86 20.57
N GLU A 157 -16.37 14.12 19.95
CA GLU A 157 -17.36 13.26 20.61
C GLU A 157 -17.37 11.89 19.90
N SER A 158 -17.40 10.79 20.65
CA SER A 158 -17.39 9.44 20.08
C SER A 158 -18.19 8.48 20.96
N MET A 159 -18.85 7.52 20.29
CA MET A 159 -19.53 6.37 20.91
C MET A 159 -18.83 5.04 20.54
N ALA A 160 -17.61 5.12 19.99
CA ALA A 160 -16.83 3.94 19.64
C ALA A 160 -16.27 3.26 20.88
N ASN A 161 -16.09 1.95 20.80
CA ASN A 161 -15.33 1.16 21.78
C ASN A 161 -13.93 0.81 21.26
N TYR A 162 -13.75 0.83 19.93
CA TYR A 162 -12.51 0.40 19.28
C TYR A 162 -12.02 1.40 18.23
N ILE A 163 -10.71 1.47 18.07
CA ILE A 163 -10.07 2.05 16.88
C ILE A 163 -9.52 0.89 16.07
N ILE A 164 -9.99 0.71 14.83
CA ILE A 164 -9.56 -0.36 13.94
C ILE A 164 -8.71 0.25 12.83
N VAL A 165 -7.41 -0.04 12.87
CA VAL A 165 -6.46 0.37 11.84
C VAL A 165 -6.38 -0.73 10.79
N VAL A 166 -6.76 -0.41 9.56
CA VAL A 166 -6.77 -1.34 8.41
C VAL A 166 -5.65 -0.98 7.45
N GLU A 167 -4.78 -1.94 7.14
CA GLU A 167 -3.62 -1.73 6.27
C GLU A 167 -4.03 -1.38 4.83
N LYS A 168 -4.80 -2.26 4.19
CA LYS A 168 -5.20 -2.12 2.78
C LYS A 168 -6.40 -1.19 2.63
N TYR A 169 -6.27 -0.22 1.72
CA TYR A 169 -7.29 0.80 1.49
C TYR A 169 -8.61 0.22 0.95
N SER A 170 -8.53 -0.75 0.05
CA SER A 170 -9.67 -1.50 -0.50
C SER A 170 -10.52 -2.18 0.59
N VAL A 171 -9.87 -2.86 1.54
CA VAL A 171 -10.56 -3.46 2.69
C VAL A 171 -11.20 -2.39 3.57
N TYR A 172 -10.48 -1.31 3.85
CA TYR A 172 -11.01 -0.17 4.59
C TYR A 172 -12.27 0.40 3.93
N GLN A 173 -12.26 0.62 2.61
CA GLN A 173 -13.43 1.13 1.87
C GLN A 173 -14.61 0.18 2.00
N LYS A 174 -14.39 -1.13 1.81
CA LYS A 174 -15.46 -2.13 1.95
C LYS A 174 -16.09 -2.13 3.34
N LEU A 175 -15.29 -1.95 4.39
CA LEU A 175 -15.77 -1.86 5.76
C LEU A 175 -16.54 -0.56 6.03
N CYS A 176 -16.17 0.55 5.37
CA CYS A 176 -16.90 1.82 5.43
C CYS A 176 -18.26 1.74 4.72
N GLU A 177 -18.29 1.19 3.49
CA GLU A 177 -19.52 0.96 2.72
C GLU A 177 -20.54 0.12 3.52
N ASN A 178 -20.05 -0.93 4.16
CA ASN A 178 -20.86 -1.82 4.99
C ASN A 178 -21.17 -1.24 6.39
N LYS A 179 -20.68 -0.04 6.71
CA LYS A 179 -20.82 0.63 8.01
C LYS A 179 -20.55 -0.33 9.17
N ILE A 180 -19.36 -0.96 9.18
CA ILE A 180 -18.99 -1.98 10.18
C ILE A 180 -19.20 -1.51 11.62
N TRP A 181 -19.15 -0.19 11.85
CA TRP A 181 -19.45 0.44 13.13
C TRP A 181 -20.86 0.24 13.68
N ASN A 182 -21.82 -0.20 12.84
CA ASN A 182 -23.15 -0.61 13.27
C ASN A 182 -23.16 -1.98 13.96
N ILE A 183 -22.16 -2.83 13.66
CA ILE A 183 -22.00 -4.17 14.23
C ILE A 183 -20.97 -4.12 15.36
N LEU A 184 -19.85 -3.44 15.11
CA LEU A 184 -18.73 -3.28 16.02
C LEU A 184 -18.46 -1.80 16.24
N PRO A 185 -18.98 -1.16 17.31
CA PRO A 185 -18.85 0.27 17.55
C PRO A 185 -17.40 0.75 17.48
N SER A 186 -17.01 1.37 16.36
CA SER A 186 -15.61 1.62 16.07
C SER A 186 -15.36 2.89 15.24
N ILE A 187 -14.12 3.36 15.33
CA ILE A 187 -13.51 4.33 14.42
C ILE A 187 -12.57 3.53 13.51
N LEU A 188 -12.80 3.59 12.19
CA LEU A 188 -11.91 3.00 11.19
C LEU A 188 -10.86 4.01 10.77
N ILE A 189 -9.60 3.57 10.70
CA ILE A 189 -8.49 4.39 10.21
C ILE A 189 -7.64 3.55 9.24
N THR A 190 -7.14 4.16 8.17
CA THR A 190 -6.13 3.53 7.31
C THR A 190 -5.05 4.53 6.92
N GLY A 191 -3.79 4.10 6.97
CA GLY A 191 -2.67 4.83 6.39
C GLY A 191 -2.36 4.43 4.94
N LYS A 192 -3.17 3.56 4.32
CA LYS A 192 -2.92 2.95 3.01
C LYS A 192 -1.52 2.32 2.99
N GLY A 193 -1.30 1.35 3.88
CA GLY A 193 0.01 0.80 4.25
C GLY A 193 0.68 1.60 5.38
N PHE A 194 1.97 1.94 5.19
CA PHE A 194 2.75 2.71 6.17
C PHE A 194 2.08 4.04 6.52
N PRO A 195 1.86 4.38 7.80
CA PRO A 195 1.19 5.61 8.16
C PRO A 195 2.05 6.86 7.92
N ASP A 196 1.38 7.96 7.62
CA ASP A 196 1.96 9.30 7.72
C ASP A 196 1.91 9.85 9.17
N LEU A 197 2.46 11.04 9.38
CA LEU A 197 2.53 11.67 10.70
C LEU A 197 1.13 12.01 11.23
N SER A 198 0.29 12.62 10.39
CA SER A 198 -1.09 13.03 10.71
C SER A 198 -1.95 11.84 11.13
N THR A 199 -1.83 10.72 10.42
CA THR A 199 -2.54 9.46 10.73
C THR A 199 -2.16 8.93 12.11
N ARG A 200 -0.89 8.95 12.48
CA ARG A 200 -0.49 8.46 13.83
C ARG A 200 -0.86 9.43 14.93
N LYS A 201 -0.74 10.74 14.65
CA LYS A 201 -1.13 11.80 15.60
C LYS A 201 -2.59 11.60 16.00
N ILE A 202 -3.51 11.50 15.03
CA ILE A 202 -4.93 11.35 15.33
C ILE A 202 -5.23 10.01 16.05
N ILE A 203 -4.58 8.90 15.67
CA ILE A 203 -4.74 7.63 16.40
C ILE A 203 -4.32 7.81 17.86
N CYS A 204 -3.15 8.39 18.12
CA CYS A 204 -2.67 8.63 19.48
C CYS A 204 -3.63 9.52 20.27
N GLU A 205 -4.07 10.63 19.70
CA GLU A 205 -4.99 11.56 20.35
C GLU A 205 -6.33 10.91 20.68
N LEU A 206 -6.90 10.13 19.77
CA LEU A 206 -8.14 9.39 20.00
C LEU A 206 -7.98 8.30 21.07
N MET A 207 -6.88 7.55 21.03
CA MET A 207 -6.56 6.55 22.06
C MET A 207 -6.44 7.18 23.45
N HIS A 208 -5.78 8.34 23.57
CA HIS A 208 -5.60 9.01 24.85
C HIS A 208 -6.88 9.69 25.35
N THR A 209 -7.64 10.32 24.45
CA THR A 209 -8.83 11.09 24.82
C THR A 209 -9.98 10.18 25.25
N PHE A 210 -10.21 9.10 24.50
CA PHE A 210 -11.35 8.21 24.72
C PHE A 210 -10.96 6.88 25.39
N GLN A 211 -9.67 6.64 25.66
CA GLN A 211 -9.16 5.39 26.24
C GLN A 211 -9.56 4.14 25.44
N LEU A 212 -9.74 4.27 24.11
CA LEU A 212 -10.20 3.19 23.25
C LEU A 212 -9.12 2.14 23.05
N GLU A 213 -9.57 0.89 22.92
CA GLU A 213 -8.69 -0.18 22.45
C GLU A 213 -8.39 0.02 20.96
N CYS A 214 -7.10 0.08 20.63
CA CYS A 214 -6.64 0.21 19.24
C CYS A 214 -6.12 -1.13 18.72
N VAL A 215 -6.64 -1.56 17.59
CA VAL A 215 -6.31 -2.83 16.95
C VAL A 215 -5.84 -2.60 15.51
N TYR A 216 -4.94 -3.47 15.04
CA TYR A 216 -4.40 -3.45 13.69
C TYR A 216 -4.82 -4.71 12.93
N VAL A 217 -5.29 -4.50 11.70
CA VAL A 217 -5.65 -5.52 10.73
C VAL A 217 -4.85 -5.31 9.44
N GLY A 218 -4.01 -6.28 9.06
CA GLY A 218 -3.16 -6.21 7.88
C GLY A 218 -2.78 -7.58 7.31
N ASP A 219 -1.93 -7.57 6.29
CA ASP A 219 -1.49 -8.79 5.60
C ASP A 219 -0.59 -9.64 6.50
N PHE A 220 -0.66 -10.97 6.36
CA PHE A 220 0.26 -11.88 7.04
C PHE A 220 1.57 -12.01 6.25
N ASP A 221 2.39 -10.96 6.29
CA ASP A 221 3.71 -10.96 5.65
C ASP A 221 4.75 -10.08 6.40
N PRO A 222 6.05 -10.15 6.06
CA PRO A 222 7.08 -9.35 6.74
C PRO A 222 6.96 -7.83 6.55
N HIS A 223 6.25 -7.36 5.53
CA HIS A 223 5.97 -5.96 5.28
C HIS A 223 4.80 -5.47 6.15
N GLY A 224 3.74 -6.25 6.31
CA GLY A 224 2.64 -6.02 7.25
C GLY A 224 3.16 -5.91 8.69
N ILE A 225 4.09 -6.78 9.10
CA ILE A 225 4.79 -6.66 10.40
C ILE A 225 5.46 -5.28 10.53
N LYS A 226 6.17 -4.83 9.49
CA LYS A 226 6.87 -3.53 9.52
C LYS A 226 5.90 -2.35 9.60
N ILE A 227 4.75 -2.44 8.93
CA ILE A 227 3.73 -1.41 8.95
C ILE A 227 3.12 -1.32 10.35
N TYR A 228 2.69 -2.45 10.92
CA TYR A 228 2.22 -2.53 12.30
C TYR A 228 3.23 -1.94 13.29
N LEU A 229 4.51 -2.31 13.16
CA LEU A 229 5.56 -1.76 14.02
C LEU A 229 5.73 -0.24 13.87
N ASN A 230 5.48 0.32 12.68
CA ASN A 230 5.55 1.77 12.47
C ASN A 230 4.44 2.53 13.20
N TYR A 231 3.24 1.94 13.29
CA TYR A 231 2.16 2.46 14.13
C TYR A 231 2.50 2.32 15.63
N LYS A 232 2.87 1.10 16.05
CA LYS A 232 3.09 0.78 17.47
C LYS A 232 4.25 1.53 18.09
N GLU A 233 5.39 1.58 17.39
CA GLU A 233 6.64 2.15 17.92
C GLU A 233 6.88 3.60 17.52
N GLY A 234 6.14 4.16 16.57
CA GLY A 234 6.40 5.52 16.09
C GLY A 234 7.64 5.62 15.16
N ILE A 235 8.06 6.85 14.84
CA ILE A 235 9.33 7.11 14.12
C ILE A 235 10.44 7.29 15.16
N LYS A 236 11.61 6.73 14.89
CA LYS A 236 12.83 7.07 15.62
C LYS A 236 13.28 8.48 15.18
N SER A 237 12.98 9.50 15.99
CA SER A 237 13.66 10.80 15.92
C SER A 237 14.97 10.73 16.71
N ASN A 238 15.93 11.59 16.37
CA ASN A 238 17.16 11.73 17.16
C ASN A 238 16.86 12.31 18.55
N ASP A 239 15.77 13.07 18.67
CA ASP A 239 15.22 13.49 19.96
C ASP A 239 14.41 12.36 20.60
N LYS A 240 14.72 12.10 21.87
CA LYS A 240 14.51 10.87 22.66
C LYS A 240 13.09 10.31 22.81
N ASN A 241 12.07 10.87 22.15
CA ASN A 241 10.69 10.39 22.21
C ASN A 241 10.21 9.90 20.85
N ASN A 242 9.76 8.64 20.79
CA ASN A 242 9.08 8.11 19.61
C ASN A 242 7.79 8.91 19.38
N LEU A 243 7.81 9.86 18.44
CA LEU A 243 6.69 10.74 18.15
C LEU A 243 5.47 9.93 17.67
N TYR A 244 4.35 10.10 18.37
CA TYR A 244 3.06 9.44 18.10
C TYR A 244 3.13 7.90 18.05
N ALA A 245 3.79 7.28 19.03
CA ALA A 245 3.84 5.82 19.18
C ALA A 245 2.56 5.26 19.84
N CYS A 246 1.83 4.41 19.11
CA CYS A 246 0.62 3.74 19.60
C CYS A 246 0.97 2.45 20.37
N LYS A 247 1.70 2.55 21.49
CA LYS A 247 2.30 1.38 22.19
C LYS A 247 1.29 0.26 22.55
N ASN A 248 0.07 0.65 22.92
CA ASN A 248 -0.99 -0.27 23.33
C ASN A 248 -1.76 -0.88 22.14
N MET A 249 -1.40 -0.54 20.90
CA MET A 249 -2.00 -1.15 19.72
C MET A 249 -1.76 -2.66 19.71
N LYS A 250 -2.82 -3.44 19.47
CA LYS A 250 -2.77 -4.90 19.36
C LYS A 250 -2.89 -5.32 17.90
N TRP A 251 -2.08 -6.29 17.46
CA TRP A 251 -2.29 -6.92 16.16
C TRP A 251 -3.30 -8.06 16.32
N ILE A 252 -4.43 -7.97 15.63
CA ILE A 252 -5.52 -8.96 15.74
C ILE A 252 -5.65 -9.87 14.51
N GLY A 253 -5.16 -9.45 13.35
CA GLY A 253 -5.17 -10.28 12.16
C GLY A 253 -4.52 -9.59 10.97
N MET A 254 -4.10 -10.29 9.93
CA MET A 254 -4.03 -11.75 9.89
C MET A 254 -2.86 -12.27 10.71
N CYS A 255 -3.04 -13.42 11.35
CA CYS A 255 -2.06 -14.10 12.20
C CYS A 255 -1.76 -15.51 11.67
N SER A 256 -0.68 -16.12 12.18
CA SER A 256 -0.21 -17.43 11.75
C SER A 256 -1.27 -18.53 11.90
N ASN A 257 -2.15 -18.43 12.90
CA ASN A 257 -3.26 -19.36 13.09
C ASN A 257 -4.35 -19.24 12.01
N ASP A 258 -4.50 -18.08 11.38
CA ASP A 258 -5.54 -17.85 10.37
C ASP A 258 -5.25 -18.61 9.07
N ILE A 259 -4.03 -19.10 8.89
CA ILE A 259 -3.61 -19.86 7.70
C ILE A 259 -4.53 -21.03 7.37
N VAL A 260 -5.17 -21.61 8.39
CA VAL A 260 -6.12 -22.74 8.23
C VAL A 260 -7.38 -22.34 7.47
N PHE A 261 -7.72 -21.04 7.45
CA PHE A 261 -8.85 -20.50 6.71
C PHE A 261 -8.51 -20.14 5.26
N PHE A 262 -7.23 -20.21 4.88
CA PHE A 262 -6.75 -19.85 3.55
C PHE A 262 -6.51 -21.09 2.68
N PRO A 263 -6.95 -21.08 1.41
CA PRO A 263 -6.61 -22.12 0.44
C PRO A 263 -5.10 -22.11 0.22
N LYS A 264 -4.48 -23.30 0.13
CA LYS A 264 -3.01 -23.45 0.04
C LYS A 264 -2.39 -22.67 -1.12
N GLU A 265 -3.14 -22.38 -2.17
CA GLU A 265 -2.67 -21.67 -3.36
C GLU A 265 -2.85 -20.17 -3.27
N SER A 266 -3.61 -19.69 -2.28
CA SER A 266 -3.50 -18.29 -1.84
C SER A 266 -2.24 -18.06 -1.00
N LEU A 267 -1.65 -19.11 -0.46
CA LEU A 267 -0.40 -19.03 0.28
C LEU A 267 0.76 -18.81 -0.69
N ILE A 268 1.56 -17.80 -0.41
CA ILE A 268 2.72 -17.42 -1.22
C ILE A 268 3.97 -17.72 -0.41
N SER A 269 4.91 -18.48 -0.99
CA SER A 269 6.17 -18.78 -0.33
C SER A 269 6.99 -17.51 -0.09
N LEU A 270 7.61 -17.39 1.09
CA LEU A 270 8.46 -16.24 1.41
C LEU A 270 9.70 -16.18 0.51
N THR A 271 9.96 -14.99 -0.04
CA THR A 271 11.17 -14.71 -0.82
C THR A 271 12.42 -14.61 0.06
N LYS A 272 13.61 -14.76 -0.56
CA LYS A 272 14.89 -14.58 0.16
C LYS A 272 15.01 -13.19 0.82
N LYS A 273 14.47 -12.15 0.18
CA LYS A 273 14.46 -10.78 0.73
C LYS A 273 13.59 -10.69 1.98
N GLU A 274 12.42 -11.30 1.96
CA GLU A 274 11.48 -11.36 3.08
C GLU A 274 12.03 -12.16 4.27
N LYS A 275 12.68 -13.29 4.01
CA LYS A 275 13.39 -14.05 5.05
C LYS A 275 14.46 -13.20 5.73
N ASN A 276 15.25 -12.43 4.98
CA ASN A 276 16.24 -11.52 5.57
C ASN A 276 15.57 -10.45 6.46
N ILE A 277 14.39 -9.97 6.09
CA ILE A 277 13.61 -9.06 6.93
C ILE A 277 13.23 -9.73 8.25
N LEU A 278 12.70 -10.96 8.21
CA LEU A 278 12.32 -11.71 9.41
C LEU A 278 13.53 -11.97 10.32
N GLN A 279 14.68 -12.34 9.75
CA GLN A 279 15.91 -12.54 10.54
C GLN A 279 16.35 -11.25 11.26
N ASN A 280 16.28 -10.11 10.56
CA ASN A 280 16.57 -8.81 11.19
C ASN A 280 15.57 -8.47 12.30
N LEU A 281 14.30 -8.82 12.14
CA LEU A 281 13.27 -8.63 13.16
C LEU A 281 13.48 -9.54 14.37
N LYS A 282 13.85 -10.82 14.16
CA LYS A 282 14.18 -11.78 15.22
C LYS A 282 15.37 -11.34 16.08
N ASN A 283 16.39 -10.77 15.44
CA ASN A 283 17.61 -10.34 16.12
C ASN A 283 17.46 -9.02 16.88
N ASN A 284 16.39 -8.26 16.63
CA ASN A 284 16.20 -6.97 17.26
C ASN A 284 15.60 -7.14 18.66
N LYS A 285 16.47 -6.97 19.68
CA LYS A 285 16.14 -7.17 21.10
C LYS A 285 14.93 -6.37 21.59
N LYS A 286 14.57 -5.27 20.92
CA LYS A 286 13.41 -4.44 21.27
C LYS A 286 12.08 -5.20 21.14
N PHE A 287 11.98 -6.13 20.19
CA PHE A 287 10.76 -6.89 19.90
C PHE A 287 10.61 -8.16 20.75
N LEU A 288 11.57 -8.44 21.64
CA LEU A 288 11.48 -9.53 22.61
C LEU A 288 10.45 -9.27 23.72
N SER A 289 9.99 -8.02 23.88
CA SER A 289 9.08 -7.59 24.96
C SER A 289 7.61 -7.93 24.71
N THR A 290 7.17 -8.11 23.46
CA THR A 290 5.78 -8.47 23.14
C THR A 290 5.73 -9.96 22.77
N SER A 291 5.27 -10.81 23.69
CA SER A 291 5.23 -12.28 23.52
C SER A 291 4.49 -12.70 22.23
N GLN A 292 3.36 -12.06 21.93
CA GLN A 292 2.53 -12.39 20.77
C GLN A 292 3.24 -12.09 19.44
N LEU A 293 3.79 -10.88 19.24
CA LEU A 293 4.46 -10.52 17.99
C LEU A 293 5.68 -11.41 17.71
N LYS A 294 6.44 -11.72 18.76
CA LYS A 294 7.58 -12.64 18.66
C LYS A 294 7.14 -14.02 18.18
N ASN A 295 6.02 -14.53 18.71
CA ASN A 295 5.45 -15.79 18.28
C ASN A 295 5.05 -15.72 16.80
N GLU A 296 4.36 -14.66 16.37
CA GLU A 296 3.99 -14.49 14.96
C GLU A 296 5.20 -14.48 14.01
N ILE A 297 6.28 -13.76 14.36
CA ILE A 297 7.52 -13.73 13.57
C ILE A 297 8.16 -15.12 13.49
N ILE A 298 8.17 -15.87 14.59
CA ILE A 298 8.72 -17.24 14.64
C ILE A 298 7.87 -18.18 13.80
N GLN A 299 6.55 -18.11 13.93
CA GLN A 299 5.63 -18.97 13.18
C GLN A 299 5.66 -18.65 11.69
N MET A 300 5.68 -17.38 11.29
CA MET A 300 5.80 -16.99 9.88
C MET A 300 7.07 -17.54 9.23
N ASP A 301 8.21 -17.47 9.91
CA ASP A 301 9.48 -18.01 9.40
C ASP A 301 9.46 -19.55 9.35
N ARG A 302 8.78 -20.23 10.29
CA ARG A 302 8.62 -21.69 10.31
C ARG A 302 7.69 -22.19 9.20
N ILE A 303 6.52 -21.57 9.07
CA ILE A 303 5.51 -21.89 8.06
C ILE A 303 6.05 -21.60 6.66
N ASN A 304 6.87 -20.56 6.52
CA ASN A 304 7.49 -20.15 5.25
C ASN A 304 6.49 -19.72 4.16
N TYR A 305 5.27 -19.37 4.55
CA TYR A 305 4.22 -18.81 3.69
C TYR A 305 3.72 -17.47 4.23
N LYS A 306 3.24 -16.64 3.30
CA LYS A 306 2.48 -15.42 3.55
C LYS A 306 1.14 -15.46 2.84
N PHE A 307 0.18 -14.66 3.28
CA PHE A 307 -1.12 -14.52 2.63
C PHE A 307 -1.66 -13.11 2.81
N GLU A 308 -2.42 -12.66 1.82
CA GLU A 308 -3.00 -11.32 1.76
C GLU A 308 -4.43 -11.34 2.28
N ILE A 309 -4.85 -10.25 2.92
CA ILE A 309 -6.20 -10.07 3.47
C ILE A 309 -7.30 -10.20 2.43
N GLU A 310 -6.97 -10.02 1.15
CA GLU A 310 -7.90 -10.03 0.02
C GLU A 310 -8.06 -11.41 -0.65
N ALA A 311 -7.40 -12.46 -0.16
CA ALA A 311 -7.08 -13.61 -1.01
C ALA A 311 -8.19 -14.68 -1.22
N VAL A 312 -9.42 -14.54 -0.69
CA VAL A 312 -10.49 -15.56 -0.83
C VAL A 312 -11.87 -14.95 -0.62
N LEU A 313 -12.87 -15.43 -1.37
CA LEU A 313 -14.27 -15.06 -1.12
C LEU A 313 -15.25 -16.17 -1.48
N ASP A 314 -16.38 -16.19 -0.79
CA ASP A 314 -17.48 -17.10 -1.05
C ASP A 314 -18.49 -16.41 -1.98
N ALA A 315 -18.93 -17.11 -3.02
CA ALA A 315 -19.83 -16.60 -4.04
C ALA A 315 -20.94 -17.61 -4.32
N ILE A 316 -22.13 -17.13 -4.69
CA ILE A 316 -23.26 -17.98 -5.06
C ILE A 316 -23.26 -18.13 -6.58
N VAL A 317 -23.25 -19.36 -7.09
CA VAL A 317 -23.32 -19.63 -8.53
C VAL A 317 -24.67 -19.15 -9.06
N THR A 318 -24.64 -18.32 -10.10
CA THR A 318 -25.84 -17.76 -10.74
C THR A 318 -26.19 -18.50 -12.03
N ASP A 319 -25.18 -18.88 -12.82
CA ASP A 319 -25.36 -19.49 -14.12
C ASP A 319 -24.17 -20.39 -14.48
N VAL A 320 -24.38 -21.44 -15.27
CA VAL A 320 -23.35 -22.43 -15.64
C VAL A 320 -23.46 -22.76 -17.11
N ASN A 321 -22.33 -22.80 -17.81
CA ASN A 321 -22.26 -23.21 -19.22
C ASN A 321 -20.95 -23.95 -19.53
N LYS A 322 -20.80 -24.43 -20.77
CA LYS A 322 -19.63 -25.19 -21.20
C LYS A 322 -18.29 -24.43 -21.08
N LEU A 323 -18.32 -23.09 -21.10
CA LEU A 323 -17.14 -22.23 -21.01
C LEU A 323 -16.73 -21.94 -19.56
N GLY A 324 -17.56 -22.24 -18.57
CA GLY A 324 -17.33 -21.89 -17.17
C GLY A 324 -18.63 -21.64 -16.40
N PHE A 325 -18.54 -20.99 -15.25
CA PHE A 325 -19.73 -20.56 -14.51
C PHE A 325 -19.62 -19.12 -14.05
N PHE A 326 -20.78 -18.49 -13.90
CA PHE A 326 -20.95 -17.20 -13.28
C PHE A 326 -21.34 -17.39 -11.82
N ALA A 327 -20.73 -16.60 -10.96
CA ALA A 327 -21.04 -16.54 -9.54
C ALA A 327 -21.18 -15.08 -9.11
N GLN A 328 -21.85 -14.86 -7.99
CA GLN A 328 -22.11 -13.54 -7.46
C GLN A 328 -21.72 -13.48 -5.99
N ALA A 329 -20.86 -12.53 -5.64
CA ALA A 329 -20.52 -12.19 -4.26
C ALA A 329 -20.99 -10.75 -3.99
N GLY A 330 -22.21 -10.63 -3.46
CA GLY A 330 -22.87 -9.32 -3.34
C GLY A 330 -23.07 -8.66 -4.72
N PRO A 331 -22.57 -7.44 -4.97
CA PRO A 331 -22.69 -6.77 -6.28
C PRO A 331 -21.68 -7.25 -7.32
N LEU A 332 -20.68 -8.04 -6.91
CA LEU A 332 -19.59 -8.48 -7.78
C LEU A 332 -20.03 -9.69 -8.60
N LYS A 333 -20.09 -9.53 -9.92
CA LYS A 333 -20.33 -10.62 -10.87
C LYS A 333 -19.00 -11.26 -11.21
N ILE A 334 -18.80 -12.52 -10.86
CA ILE A 334 -17.55 -13.24 -11.10
C ILE A 334 -17.77 -14.28 -12.19
N PHE A 335 -16.87 -14.34 -13.15
CA PHE A 335 -16.80 -15.43 -14.12
C PHE A 335 -15.59 -16.31 -13.83
N ILE A 336 -15.82 -17.61 -13.77
CA ILE A 336 -14.80 -18.63 -13.60
C ILE A 336 -14.76 -19.43 -14.89
N SER A 337 -13.69 -19.26 -15.68
CA SER A 337 -13.53 -19.97 -16.96
C SER A 337 -13.28 -21.46 -16.75
N ARG A 338 -13.58 -22.29 -17.74
CA ARG A 338 -13.32 -23.74 -17.75
C ARG A 338 -11.85 -24.07 -17.42
N THR A 339 -10.92 -23.23 -17.85
CA THR A 339 -9.48 -23.36 -17.56
C THR A 339 -9.11 -23.07 -16.10
N ALA A 340 -9.97 -22.35 -15.39
CA ALA A 340 -9.87 -22.01 -13.98
C ALA A 340 -10.75 -22.92 -13.09
N ILE A 341 -11.30 -24.00 -13.66
CA ILE A 341 -12.00 -25.11 -12.99
C ILE A 341 -11.09 -26.34 -13.03
N PRO A 342 -11.00 -27.15 -11.96
CA PRO A 342 -10.24 -28.39 -11.99
C PRO A 342 -10.70 -29.34 -13.11
N LYS A 343 -9.74 -30.02 -13.74
CA LYS A 343 -10.02 -30.90 -14.90
C LYS A 343 -10.94 -32.08 -14.58
N TYR A 344 -11.00 -32.50 -13.32
CA TYR A 344 -11.83 -33.59 -12.84
C TYR A 344 -13.32 -33.23 -12.68
N PHE A 345 -13.67 -31.94 -12.76
CA PHE A 345 -15.06 -31.53 -12.93
C PHE A 345 -15.43 -31.67 -14.41
N GLU A 346 -16.43 -32.47 -14.70
CA GLU A 346 -16.98 -32.65 -16.04
C GLU A 346 -18.22 -31.79 -16.22
N TYR A 347 -18.35 -31.18 -17.40
CA TYR A 347 -19.55 -30.45 -17.75
C TYR A 347 -20.62 -31.44 -18.19
N SER A 348 -21.77 -31.43 -17.54
CA SER A 348 -22.96 -32.17 -17.97
C SER A 348 -24.10 -31.20 -18.26
N GLU A 349 -24.86 -31.52 -19.30
CA GLU A 349 -26.05 -30.82 -19.72
C GLU A 349 -27.22 -31.82 -19.62
N ASP A 350 -27.57 -32.19 -18.38
CA ASP A 350 -28.70 -33.07 -18.10
C ASP A 350 -30.03 -32.30 -18.18
N LEU A 351 -31.12 -33.05 -18.38
CA LEU A 351 -32.51 -32.57 -18.62
C LEU A 351 -33.08 -31.59 -17.57
N HIS A 352 -32.40 -31.32 -16.46
CA HIS A 352 -32.87 -30.43 -15.40
C HIS A 352 -32.08 -29.11 -15.30
N TYR A 353 -30.73 -29.10 -15.29
CA TYR A 353 -29.88 -27.87 -15.30
C TYR A 353 -28.43 -28.14 -15.74
N PRO A 354 -27.73 -27.21 -16.45
CA PRO A 354 -26.31 -27.32 -16.74
C PRO A 354 -25.46 -27.26 -15.47
N CYS A 355 -24.45 -28.12 -15.36
CA CYS A 355 -23.60 -28.17 -14.17
C CYS A 355 -22.17 -28.66 -14.47
N PHE A 356 -21.27 -28.36 -13.52
CA PHE A 356 -19.99 -29.05 -13.43
C PHE A 356 -20.04 -30.04 -12.27
N SER A 357 -19.84 -31.33 -12.55
CA SER A 357 -19.92 -32.42 -11.57
C SER A 357 -18.58 -33.12 -11.41
N SER A 358 -18.23 -33.50 -10.17
CA SER A 358 -17.14 -34.44 -9.90
C SER A 358 -17.47 -35.30 -8.70
N GLY A 359 -17.89 -36.54 -8.96
CA GLY A 359 -18.36 -37.46 -7.92
C GLY A 359 -19.51 -36.84 -7.12
N ASP A 360 -19.27 -36.53 -5.85
CA ASP A 360 -20.26 -36.01 -4.90
C ASP A 360 -20.49 -34.49 -5.00
N TYR A 361 -19.63 -33.74 -5.70
CA TYR A 361 -19.72 -32.29 -5.78
C TYR A 361 -20.36 -31.82 -7.08
N ASN A 362 -21.38 -30.98 -6.96
CA ASN A 362 -22.12 -30.39 -8.08
C ASN A 362 -22.13 -28.86 -8.02
N ILE A 363 -21.47 -28.22 -8.98
CA ILE A 363 -21.53 -26.77 -9.20
C ILE A 363 -22.70 -26.51 -10.16
N LYS A 364 -23.81 -26.02 -9.60
CA LYS A 364 -25.03 -25.65 -10.31
C LYS A 364 -25.52 -24.30 -9.79
N PRO A 365 -26.48 -23.63 -10.45
CA PRO A 365 -27.09 -22.44 -9.89
C PRO A 365 -27.54 -22.65 -8.44
N GLN A 366 -27.34 -21.63 -7.58
CA GLN A 366 -27.54 -21.63 -6.13
C GLN A 366 -26.49 -22.38 -5.29
N THR A 367 -25.51 -23.07 -5.89
CA THR A 367 -24.40 -23.64 -5.12
C THR A 367 -23.52 -22.51 -4.57
N THR A 368 -23.13 -22.59 -3.30
CA THR A 368 -22.12 -21.69 -2.74
C THR A 368 -20.73 -22.24 -3.05
N VAL A 369 -19.88 -21.40 -3.63
CA VAL A 369 -18.51 -21.75 -4.04
C VAL A 369 -17.50 -20.79 -3.44
N ARG A 370 -16.44 -21.33 -2.86
CA ARG A 370 -15.27 -20.57 -2.43
C ARG A 370 -14.35 -20.35 -3.61
N ILE A 371 -14.02 -19.10 -3.88
CA ILE A 371 -13.24 -18.70 -5.06
C ILE A 371 -12.09 -17.78 -4.67
N LYS A 372 -11.04 -17.79 -5.51
CA LYS A 372 -9.91 -16.88 -5.41
C LYS A 372 -9.94 -15.93 -6.60
N LEU A 373 -10.00 -14.63 -6.33
CA LEU A 373 -9.95 -13.62 -7.38
C LEU A 373 -8.61 -13.65 -8.12
N GLN A 374 -8.68 -13.47 -9.44
CA GLN A 374 -7.51 -13.34 -10.32
C GLN A 374 -7.44 -11.95 -10.96
N GLY A 375 -8.56 -11.24 -11.07
CA GLY A 375 -8.61 -9.89 -11.63
C GLY A 375 -10.03 -9.32 -11.63
N ILE A 376 -10.14 -7.99 -11.63
CA ILE A 376 -11.42 -7.27 -11.61
C ILE A 376 -11.46 -6.29 -12.79
N ARG A 377 -12.62 -6.14 -13.42
CA ARG A 377 -12.94 -5.21 -14.50
C ARG A 377 -14.23 -4.45 -14.14
N TYR A 378 -14.33 -3.21 -14.61
CA TYR A 378 -15.48 -2.34 -14.36
C TYR A 378 -16.13 -1.98 -15.70
N ASP A 379 -17.46 -1.97 -15.78
CA ASP A 379 -18.19 -1.53 -16.97
C ASP A 379 -19.51 -0.84 -16.62
N LEU A 380 -19.68 0.43 -17.03
CA LEU A 380 -20.83 1.37 -17.03
C LEU A 380 -21.81 1.40 -15.82
N SER A 381 -21.75 0.46 -14.87
CA SER A 381 -22.55 0.30 -13.64
C SER A 381 -22.33 -1.06 -12.94
N ASN A 382 -21.60 -2.02 -13.54
CA ASN A 382 -21.37 -3.36 -13.00
C ASN A 382 -19.88 -3.62 -12.73
N MET A 383 -19.59 -4.38 -11.65
CA MET A 383 -18.26 -4.93 -11.39
C MET A 383 -18.20 -6.38 -11.84
N PHE A 384 -17.24 -6.67 -12.71
CA PHE A 384 -16.96 -8.02 -13.19
C PHE A 384 -15.62 -8.50 -12.64
N ALA A 385 -15.52 -9.75 -12.23
CA ALA A 385 -14.26 -10.34 -11.81
C ALA A 385 -14.00 -11.64 -12.56
N ILE A 386 -12.73 -11.98 -12.71
CA ILE A 386 -12.28 -13.33 -13.04
C ILE A 386 -11.71 -13.96 -11.76
N ALA A 387 -12.05 -15.22 -11.55
CA ALA A 387 -11.59 -15.98 -10.40
C ALA A 387 -11.26 -17.42 -10.81
N THR A 388 -10.62 -18.13 -9.90
CA THR A 388 -10.30 -19.55 -10.04
C THR A 388 -10.88 -20.34 -8.89
N ILE A 389 -11.29 -21.58 -9.19
CA ILE A 389 -11.50 -22.65 -8.20
C ILE A 389 -10.53 -23.81 -8.42
N ASN A 390 -9.57 -23.68 -9.35
CA ASN A 390 -8.60 -24.72 -9.71
C ASN A 390 -7.38 -24.71 -8.78
N ASN A 391 -7.64 -24.85 -7.48
CA ASN A 391 -6.70 -24.77 -6.36
C ASN A 391 -7.34 -25.56 -5.19
N GLU A 392 -6.56 -26.23 -4.35
CA GLU A 392 -7.00 -26.86 -3.11
C GLU A 392 -7.80 -25.88 -2.21
N TYR A 393 -8.84 -26.39 -1.52
CA TYR A 393 -9.74 -25.60 -0.64
C TYR A 393 -10.62 -24.53 -1.33
N LEU A 394 -10.60 -24.46 -2.66
CA LEU A 394 -11.60 -23.75 -3.46
C LEU A 394 -12.61 -24.76 -4.04
N GLY A 395 -13.80 -24.29 -4.42
CA GLY A 395 -14.88 -25.14 -4.94
C GLY A 395 -16.13 -25.09 -4.05
N CYS A 396 -16.98 -26.11 -4.16
CA CYS A 396 -18.26 -26.16 -3.45
C CYS A 396 -18.07 -26.13 -1.92
N ILE A 397 -18.87 -25.32 -1.24
CA ILE A 397 -18.95 -25.29 0.23
C ILE A 397 -20.18 -26.11 0.62
N GLU A 398 -20.00 -27.17 1.42
CA GLU A 398 -21.12 -27.87 2.02
C GLU A 398 -21.83 -26.95 3.00
N SER A 399 -23.13 -26.76 2.78
CA SER A 399 -23.99 -26.07 3.73
C SER A 399 -24.25 -27.02 4.90
N ASN A 400 -23.36 -27.04 5.88
CA ASN A 400 -23.76 -27.41 7.24
C ASN A 400 -24.68 -26.31 7.76
N ILE A 401 -25.94 -26.38 7.33
CA ILE A 401 -27.05 -25.74 8.03
C ILE A 401 -26.97 -26.27 9.45
N LEU A 402 -26.70 -25.36 10.40
CA LEU A 402 -27.05 -25.57 11.80
C LEU A 402 -28.55 -25.89 11.86
N GLN A 403 -28.89 -27.18 11.80
CA GLN A 403 -29.91 -27.73 12.67
C GLN A 403 -29.39 -27.58 14.10
N VAL A 404 -29.62 -26.42 14.67
CA VAL A 404 -29.74 -26.29 16.13
C VAL A 404 -31.11 -25.69 16.35
N MET A 405 -32.03 -26.59 16.67
CA MET A 405 -33.25 -26.30 17.42
C MET A 405 -32.90 -25.68 18.77
#